data_AF-A0AAV7JML8-F1
#
_entry.id   AF-A0AAV7JML8-F1
#
_cell.length_a   1.000
_cell.length_b   1.000
_cell.length_c   1.000
_cell.angle_alpha   90.00
_cell.angle_beta   90.00
_cell.angle_gamma   90.00
#
_symmetry.space_group_name_H-M   'P 1'
#
loop_
_entity.id
_entity.type
_entity.pdbx_description
1 polymer ?
#
loop_
_entity_poly.entity_id
_entity_poly.type
_entity_poly.pdbx_seq_one_letter_code
_entity_poly.pdbx_strand_id
1 'polypeptide(L)'
;MQSRRAAVIKLFTSGKSRSQIAYLLKEGKMFISRTLKRYADTKSITDKHRPGRPRSVRTLAMRKNVIRQIRRNPARSMRKMAKQMKTSKEMMRRLVRHDIGMKAYKIQKHQLLTTQTKQKRLIRSKAMLLRFTGGLHKQIVFSDEKLFTVEQSLNQQNDRILAGS
;
A
#
# COMPACT_ATOMS: atom_id res chain seq x y z
N MET A 1 -11.79 -28.69 -10.01
CA MET A 1 -13.12 -28.34 -10.56
C MET A 1 -13.10 -27.69 -11.94
N GLN A 2 -12.17 -26.77 -12.25
CA GLN A 2 -12.14 -26.10 -13.57
C GLN A 2 -11.87 -27.08 -14.73
N SER A 3 -10.96 -28.05 -14.55
CA SER A 3 -10.68 -29.12 -15.53
C SER A 3 -11.93 -29.92 -15.93
N ARG A 4 -12.79 -30.30 -14.96
CA ARG A 4 -14.06 -31.01 -15.23
C ARG A 4 -15.05 -30.18 -16.03
N ARG A 5 -15.13 -28.86 -15.78
CA ARG A 5 -15.98 -27.95 -16.56
C ARG A 5 -15.48 -27.76 -17.98
N ALA A 6 -14.17 -27.69 -18.17
CA ALA A 6 -13.55 -27.60 -19.49
C ALA A 6 -13.90 -28.83 -20.35
N ALA A 7 -13.86 -30.03 -19.76
CA ALA A 7 -14.25 -31.27 -20.43
C ALA A 7 -15.74 -31.27 -20.85
N VAL A 8 -16.64 -30.81 -19.97
CA VAL A 8 -18.08 -30.65 -20.29
C VAL A 8 -18.27 -29.69 -21.47
N ILE A 9 -17.59 -28.55 -21.45
CA ILE A 9 -17.72 -27.51 -22.49
C ILE A 9 -17.16 -28.03 -23.81
N LYS A 10 -15.98 -28.66 -23.82
CA LYS A 10 -15.37 -29.24 -25.02
C LYS A 10 -16.28 -30.28 -25.69
N LEU A 11 -16.89 -31.16 -24.89
CA LEU A 11 -17.83 -32.17 -25.41
C LEU A 11 -19.13 -31.55 -25.92
N PHE A 12 -19.63 -30.52 -25.24
CA PHE A 12 -20.80 -29.77 -25.70
C PHE A 12 -20.54 -29.03 -27.00
N THR A 13 -19.38 -28.39 -27.16
CA THR A 13 -18.98 -27.74 -28.43
C THR A 13 -18.77 -28.74 -29.55
N SER A 14 -18.43 -30.00 -29.25
CA SER A 14 -18.37 -31.08 -30.24
C SER A 14 -19.74 -31.69 -30.60
N GLY A 15 -20.84 -31.09 -30.15
CA GLY A 15 -22.21 -31.50 -30.50
C GLY A 15 -22.79 -32.65 -29.67
N LYS A 16 -22.11 -33.10 -28.61
CA LYS A 16 -22.62 -34.17 -27.73
C LYS A 16 -23.85 -33.70 -26.93
N SER A 17 -24.84 -34.58 -26.79
CA SER A 17 -26.02 -34.28 -25.97
C SER A 17 -25.68 -34.29 -24.47
N ARG A 18 -26.47 -33.59 -23.65
CA ARG A 18 -26.24 -33.51 -22.19
C ARG A 18 -26.19 -34.88 -21.52
N SER A 19 -27.03 -35.82 -21.97
CA SER A 19 -27.07 -37.20 -21.46
C SER A 19 -25.81 -37.98 -21.83
N GLN A 20 -25.31 -37.81 -23.06
CA GLN A 20 -24.06 -38.43 -23.51
C GLN A 20 -22.86 -37.89 -22.71
N ILE A 21 -22.84 -36.58 -22.45
CA ILE A 21 -21.79 -35.95 -21.63
C ILE A 21 -21.80 -36.50 -20.20
N ALA A 22 -23.00 -36.68 -19.61
CA ALA A 22 -23.16 -37.26 -18.28
C ALA A 22 -22.64 -38.70 -18.21
N TYR A 23 -22.96 -39.51 -19.21
CA TYR A 23 -22.47 -40.88 -19.31
C TYR A 23 -20.94 -40.94 -19.49
N LEU A 24 -20.39 -40.16 -20.43
CA LEU A 24 -18.96 -40.16 -20.76
C LEU A 24 -18.08 -39.65 -19.61
N LEU A 25 -18.49 -38.57 -18.95
CA LEU A 25 -17.72 -37.97 -17.86
C LEU A 25 -18.04 -38.58 -16.49
N LYS A 26 -19.07 -39.43 -16.39
CA LYS A 26 -19.62 -39.95 -15.11
C LYS A 26 -19.92 -38.83 -14.10
N GLU A 27 -20.39 -37.69 -14.61
CA GLU A 27 -20.70 -36.48 -13.81
C GLU A 27 -22.21 -36.27 -13.71
N GLY A 28 -22.65 -35.68 -12.60
CA GLY A 28 -24.07 -35.47 -12.34
C GLY A 28 -24.76 -34.54 -13.36
N LYS A 29 -25.99 -34.90 -13.79
CA LYS A 29 -26.79 -34.10 -14.75
C LYS A 29 -26.94 -32.63 -14.31
N MET A 30 -27.10 -32.38 -13.01
CA MET A 30 -27.18 -31.03 -12.43
C MET A 30 -25.89 -30.22 -12.59
N PHE A 31 -24.72 -30.85 -12.46
CA PHE A 31 -23.43 -30.19 -12.66
C PHE A 31 -23.26 -29.76 -14.13
N ILE A 32 -23.62 -30.64 -15.07
CA ILE A 32 -23.55 -30.36 -16.51
C ILE A 32 -24.50 -29.21 -16.87
N SER A 33 -25.75 -29.25 -16.42
CA SER A 33 -26.74 -28.20 -16.68
C SER A 33 -26.28 -26.83 -16.14
N ARG A 34 -25.81 -26.77 -14.89
CA ARG A 34 -25.26 -25.55 -14.29
C ARG A 34 -24.00 -25.04 -15.00
N THR A 35 -23.15 -25.94 -15.48
CA THR A 35 -21.92 -25.59 -16.21
C THR A 35 -22.24 -25.01 -17.58
N LEU A 36 -23.16 -25.62 -18.33
CA LEU A 36 -23.58 -25.13 -19.64
C LEU A 36 -24.35 -23.81 -19.53
N LYS A 37 -25.25 -23.67 -18.54
CA LYS A 37 -25.93 -22.40 -18.27
C LYS A 37 -24.92 -21.28 -17.97
N ARG A 38 -23.95 -21.56 -17.10
CA ARG A 38 -22.85 -20.61 -16.81
C ARG A 38 -22.06 -20.27 -18.07
N TYR A 39 -21.71 -21.26 -18.88
CA TYR A 39 -20.95 -21.04 -20.12
C TYR A 39 -21.75 -20.22 -21.14
N ALA A 40 -23.06 -20.40 -21.23
CA ALA A 40 -23.93 -19.56 -22.05
C ALA A 40 -23.90 -18.09 -21.58
N ASP A 41 -24.00 -17.85 -20.27
CA ASP A 41 -24.03 -16.49 -19.68
C ASP A 41 -22.68 -15.76 -19.79
N THR A 42 -21.56 -16.44 -19.51
CA THR A 42 -20.25 -15.77 -19.35
C THR A 42 -19.19 -16.15 -20.38
N LYS A 43 -19.44 -17.17 -21.22
CA LYS A 43 -18.47 -17.75 -22.18
C LYS A 43 -17.11 -18.12 -21.57
N SER A 44 -17.06 -18.24 -20.25
CA SER A 44 -15.86 -18.51 -19.47
C SER A 44 -16.02 -19.80 -18.66
N ILE A 45 -14.89 -20.49 -18.50
CA ILE A 45 -14.73 -21.72 -17.70
C ILE A 45 -14.42 -21.36 -16.24
N THR A 46 -13.95 -20.14 -15.99
CA THR A 46 -13.52 -19.67 -14.67
C THR A 46 -14.70 -19.53 -13.70
N ASP A 47 -14.39 -19.56 -12.40
CA ASP A 47 -15.41 -19.28 -11.40
C ASP A 47 -15.84 -17.81 -11.46
N LYS A 48 -17.16 -17.58 -11.38
CA LYS A 48 -17.70 -16.23 -11.21
C LYS A 48 -17.12 -15.64 -9.92
N HIS A 49 -16.72 -14.38 -9.99
CA HIS A 49 -16.32 -13.64 -8.80
C HIS A 49 -17.45 -13.68 -7.77
N ARG A 50 -17.14 -14.09 -6.54
CA ARG A 50 -18.08 -14.05 -5.43
C ARG A 50 -17.80 -12.77 -4.64
N PRO A 51 -18.72 -11.80 -4.60
CA PRO A 51 -18.53 -10.65 -3.75
C PRO A 51 -18.45 -11.13 -2.30
N GLY A 52 -17.43 -10.67 -1.58
CA GLY A 52 -17.34 -10.88 -0.14
C GLY A 52 -18.37 -10.04 0.61
N ARG A 53 -18.40 -10.18 1.94
CA ARG A 53 -19.24 -9.35 2.80
C ARG A 53 -18.93 -7.85 2.57
N PRO A 54 -19.96 -7.00 2.37
CA PRO A 54 -19.74 -5.57 2.21
C PRO A 54 -19.11 -4.97 3.46
N ARG A 55 -18.24 -3.98 3.27
CA ARG A 55 -17.59 -3.27 4.37
C ARG A 55 -18.54 -2.24 4.96
N SER A 56 -18.92 -2.40 6.22
CA SER A 56 -19.85 -1.49 6.92
C SER A 56 -19.17 -0.20 7.39
N VAL A 57 -17.94 -0.27 7.90
CA VAL A 57 -17.29 0.86 8.58
C VAL A 57 -16.25 1.57 7.69
N ARG A 58 -15.52 0.83 6.84
CA ARG A 58 -14.50 1.37 5.92
C ARG A 58 -15.11 1.79 4.59
N THR A 59 -16.09 2.68 4.65
CA THR A 59 -16.81 3.20 3.47
C THR A 59 -15.99 4.26 2.74
N LEU A 60 -16.36 4.55 1.49
CA LEU A 60 -15.75 5.63 0.71
C LEU A 60 -15.95 7.01 1.35
N ALA A 61 -17.11 7.24 1.98
CA ALA A 61 -17.39 8.47 2.71
C ALA A 61 -16.45 8.65 3.91
N MET A 62 -16.27 7.59 4.71
CA MET A 62 -15.31 7.57 5.81
C MET A 62 -13.89 7.85 5.32
N ARG A 63 -13.46 7.19 4.24
CA ARG A 63 -12.14 7.42 3.61
C ARG A 63 -11.94 8.90 3.25
N LYS A 64 -12.91 9.52 2.56
CA LYS A 64 -12.86 10.95 2.20
C LYS A 64 -12.79 11.86 3.42
N ASN A 65 -13.53 11.54 4.48
CA ASN A 65 -13.52 12.32 5.72
C ASN A 65 -12.15 12.26 6.43
N VAL A 66 -11.57 11.06 6.55
CA VAL A 66 -10.24 10.89 7.15
C VAL A 66 -9.16 11.60 6.35
N ILE A 67 -9.19 11.53 5.01
CA ILE A 67 -8.25 12.28 4.16
C ILE A 67 -8.36 13.79 4.45
N ARG A 68 -9.58 14.33 4.58
CA ARG A 68 -9.80 15.74 4.90
C ARG A 68 -9.22 16.12 6.26
N GLN A 69 -9.38 15.25 7.28
CA GLN A 69 -8.81 15.49 8.61
C GLN A 69 -7.27 15.48 8.59
N ILE A 70 -6.66 14.53 7.89
CA ILE A 70 -5.21 14.43 7.75
C ILE A 70 -4.67 15.65 7.00
N ARG A 71 -5.36 16.10 5.94
CA ARG A 71 -4.97 17.31 5.20
C ARG A 71 -4.99 18.57 6.06
N ARG A 72 -5.94 18.68 7.00
CA ARG A 72 -6.01 19.81 7.95
C ARG A 72 -4.90 19.77 9.00
N ASN A 73 -4.59 18.59 9.52
CA ASN A 73 -3.53 18.40 10.49
C ASN A 73 -2.91 17.00 10.34
N PRO A 74 -1.76 16.89 9.65
CA PRO A 74 -1.12 15.60 9.42
C PRO A 74 -0.45 15.05 10.68
N ALA A 75 -0.16 15.89 11.69
CA ALA A 75 0.39 15.46 12.97
C ALA A 75 -0.67 14.83 13.90
N ARG A 76 -1.93 14.77 13.45
CA ARG A 76 -3.03 14.28 14.27
C ARG A 76 -2.94 12.77 14.50
N SER A 77 -2.99 12.38 15.78
CA SER A 77 -3.03 10.96 16.17
C SER A 77 -4.26 10.23 15.61
N MET A 78 -4.02 9.06 15.01
CA MET A 78 -5.08 8.13 14.59
C MET A 78 -6.03 7.76 15.75
N ARG A 79 -5.54 7.72 17.00
CA ARG A 79 -6.38 7.44 18.18
C ARG A 79 -7.38 8.57 18.43
N LYS A 80 -6.94 9.83 18.29
CA LYS A 80 -7.83 11.01 18.44
C LYS A 80 -8.86 11.06 17.32
N MET A 81 -8.46 10.75 16.08
CA MET A 81 -9.39 10.64 14.94
C MET A 81 -10.44 9.55 15.18
N ALA A 82 -10.03 8.37 15.62
CA ALA A 82 -10.92 7.26 15.94
C ALA A 82 -11.96 7.65 17.02
N LYS A 83 -11.52 8.28 18.12
CA LYS A 83 -12.40 8.77 19.19
C LYS A 83 -13.43 9.78 18.67
N GLN A 84 -13.00 10.74 17.86
CA GLN A 84 -13.92 11.75 17.28
C GLN A 84 -14.97 11.10 16.38
N MET A 85 -14.59 10.11 15.57
CA MET A 85 -15.48 9.44 14.64
C MET A 85 -16.20 8.23 15.24
N LYS A 86 -16.10 8.01 16.56
CA LYS A 86 -16.71 6.88 17.28
C LYS A 86 -16.40 5.52 16.63
N THR A 87 -15.14 5.33 16.22
CA THR A 87 -14.64 4.09 15.59
C THR A 87 -13.53 3.45 16.41
N SER A 88 -13.25 2.17 16.16
CA SER A 88 -12.11 1.51 16.80
C SER A 88 -10.77 2.02 16.25
N LYS A 89 -9.75 1.98 17.11
CA LYS A 89 -8.38 2.40 16.77
C LYS A 89 -7.81 1.54 15.65
N GLU A 90 -8.13 0.25 15.65
CA GLU A 90 -7.67 -0.77 14.70
C GLU A 90 -8.30 -0.56 13.32
N MET A 91 -9.58 -0.18 13.26
CA MET A 91 -10.24 0.21 12.02
C MET A 91 -9.53 1.44 11.44
N MET A 92 -9.31 2.49 12.24
CA MET A 92 -8.68 3.73 11.78
C MET A 92 -7.28 3.46 11.25
N ARG A 93 -6.48 2.67 11.98
CA ARG A 93 -5.14 2.27 11.55
C ARG A 93 -5.18 1.51 10.23
N ARG A 94 -6.14 0.59 10.06
CA ARG A 94 -6.29 -0.18 8.81
C ARG A 94 -6.70 0.72 7.65
N LEU A 95 -7.66 1.62 7.86
CA LEU A 95 -8.11 2.60 6.87
C LEU A 95 -6.94 3.46 6.39
N VAL A 96 -6.21 4.09 7.31
CA VAL A 96 -5.07 4.96 7.00
C VAL A 96 -3.96 4.20 6.27
N ARG A 97 -3.57 3.01 6.77
CA ARG A 97 -2.45 2.25 6.20
C ARG A 97 -2.78 1.56 4.88
N HIS A 98 -3.94 0.91 4.77
CA HIS A 98 -4.23 0.01 3.65
C HIS A 98 -5.19 0.61 2.62
N ASP A 99 -6.17 1.44 3.01
CA ASP A 99 -7.07 2.05 2.02
C ASP A 99 -6.60 3.43 1.56
N ILE A 100 -5.97 4.21 2.45
CA ILE A 100 -5.45 5.54 2.11
C ILE A 100 -3.98 5.44 1.65
N GLY A 101 -3.21 4.51 2.20
CA GLY A 101 -1.79 4.32 1.84
C GLY A 101 -0.84 5.28 2.56
N MET A 102 -1.26 5.83 3.70
CA MET A 102 -0.45 6.75 4.51
C MET A 102 0.23 6.04 5.68
N LYS A 103 1.41 6.53 6.06
CA LYS A 103 2.21 6.05 7.20
C LYS A 103 2.60 7.22 8.10
N ALA A 104 2.92 6.90 9.35
CA ALA A 104 3.40 7.88 10.32
C ALA A 104 4.92 8.01 10.20
N TYR A 105 5.37 9.12 9.61
CA TYR A 105 6.78 9.48 9.46
C TYR A 105 7.23 10.37 10.60
N LYS A 106 8.47 10.17 11.07
CA LYS A 106 9.10 11.07 12.05
C LYS A 106 9.50 12.35 11.34
N ILE A 107 9.21 13.50 11.95
CA ILE A 107 9.70 14.79 11.43
C ILE A 107 11.21 14.86 11.71
N GLN A 108 11.99 15.18 10.68
CA GLN A 108 13.41 15.50 10.84
C GLN A 108 13.61 16.98 10.57
N LYS A 109 14.24 17.68 11.52
CA LYS A 109 14.67 19.05 11.32
C LYS A 109 15.98 19.03 10.54
N HIS A 110 15.99 19.75 9.42
CA HIS A 110 17.16 19.94 8.58
C HIS A 110 17.39 21.42 8.34
N GLN A 111 18.62 21.81 8.05
CA GLN A 111 18.92 23.18 7.65
C GLN A 111 18.22 23.50 6.32
N LEU A 112 17.54 24.65 6.26
CA LEU A 112 16.90 25.13 5.04
C LEU A 112 17.96 25.47 3.99
N LEU A 113 17.88 24.85 2.81
CA LEU A 113 18.82 25.07 1.72
C LEU A 113 18.28 26.10 0.72
N THR A 114 18.81 27.32 0.80
CA THR A 114 18.62 28.36 -0.21
C THR A 114 19.30 28.01 -1.53
N THR A 115 18.90 28.65 -2.63
CA THR A 115 19.54 28.48 -3.94
C THR A 115 21.04 28.77 -3.89
N GLN A 116 21.43 29.86 -3.22
CA GLN A 116 22.82 30.25 -3.02
C GLN A 116 23.62 29.22 -2.21
N THR A 117 23.04 28.69 -1.11
CA THR A 117 23.73 27.66 -0.30
C THR A 117 23.87 26.35 -1.06
N LYS A 118 22.88 25.97 -1.89
CA LYS A 118 23.00 24.80 -2.79
C LYS A 118 24.16 24.96 -3.78
N GLN A 119 24.29 26.13 -4.41
CA GLN A 119 25.40 26.42 -5.33
C GLN A 119 26.76 26.35 -4.61
N LYS A 120 26.88 27.00 -3.44
CA LYS A 120 28.11 26.95 -2.63
C LYS A 120 28.46 25.52 -2.23
N ARG A 121 27.47 24.70 -1.82
CA ARG A 121 27.68 23.29 -1.46
C ARG A 121 28.16 22.47 -2.66
N LEU A 122 27.58 22.67 -3.84
CA LEU A 122 27.98 21.96 -5.06
C LEU A 122 29.42 22.29 -5.49
N ILE A 123 29.79 23.56 -5.44
CA ILE A 123 31.16 24.00 -5.77
C ILE A 123 32.15 23.39 -4.77
N ARG A 124 31.86 23.52 -3.48
CA ARG A 124 32.72 22.99 -2.41
C ARG A 124 32.83 21.46 -2.45
N SER A 125 31.75 20.74 -2.77
CA SER A 125 31.77 19.28 -2.86
C SER A 125 32.62 18.78 -4.02
N LYS A 126 32.53 19.44 -5.19
CA LYS A 126 33.41 19.14 -6.34
C LYS A 126 34.89 19.40 -5.99
N ALA A 127 35.18 20.53 -5.35
CA ALA A 127 36.55 20.84 -4.91
C ALA A 127 37.06 19.82 -3.87
N MET A 128 36.22 19.39 -2.93
CA MET A 128 36.55 18.33 -1.97
C MET A 128 36.84 16.99 -2.66
N LEU A 129 36.01 16.58 -3.62
CA LEU A 129 36.23 15.34 -4.37
C LEU A 129 37.59 15.35 -5.09
N LEU A 130 37.97 16.47 -5.69
CA LEU A 130 39.28 16.61 -6.32
C LEU A 130 40.43 16.49 -5.30
N ARG A 131 40.30 17.13 -4.13
CA ARG A 131 41.29 17.03 -3.05
C ARG A 131 41.42 15.62 -2.46
N PHE A 132 40.43 14.76 -2.66
CA PHE A 132 40.46 13.38 -2.17
C PHE A 132 41.12 12.40 -3.15
N THR A 133 41.47 12.85 -4.36
CA THR A 133 42.16 12.04 -5.37
C THR A 133 43.57 11.65 -4.91
N GLY A 134 44.09 10.54 -5.42
CA GLY A 134 45.48 10.11 -5.18
C GLY A 134 45.84 9.81 -3.72
N GLY A 135 44.86 9.56 -2.84
CA GLY A 135 45.13 9.26 -1.42
C GLY A 135 45.38 10.49 -0.54
N LEU A 136 45.27 11.71 -1.07
CA LEU A 136 45.51 12.97 -0.36
C LEU A 136 44.54 13.20 0.82
N HIS A 137 43.40 12.51 0.85
CA HIS A 137 42.49 12.53 2.00
C HIS A 137 43.17 12.11 3.32
N LYS A 138 44.24 11.30 3.26
CA LYS A 138 45.01 10.88 4.44
C LYS A 138 45.79 12.02 5.09
N GLN A 139 45.98 13.13 4.37
CA GLN A 139 46.68 14.32 4.86
C GLN A 139 45.73 15.37 5.45
N ILE A 140 44.41 15.13 5.38
CA ILE A 140 43.40 16.07 5.86
C ILE A 140 42.95 15.63 7.26
N VAL A 141 43.17 16.50 8.24
CA VAL A 141 42.61 16.36 9.59
C VAL A 141 41.37 17.23 9.69
N PHE A 142 40.25 16.63 10.07
CA PHE A 142 39.01 17.35 10.35
C PHE A 142 38.85 17.49 11.87
N SER A 143 38.60 18.72 12.33
CA SER A 143 38.17 19.02 13.69
C SER A 143 36.82 19.73 13.67
N ASP A 144 36.02 19.49 14.70
CA ASP A 144 34.77 20.19 14.95
C ASP A 144 34.57 20.28 16.46
N GLU A 145 33.87 21.31 16.91
CA GLU A 145 33.55 21.52 18.31
C GLU A 145 32.12 21.06 18.59
N LYS A 146 31.94 20.34 19.69
CA LYS A 146 30.63 19.88 20.14
C LYS A 146 30.36 20.31 21.56
N LEU A 147 29.22 20.96 21.76
CA LEU A 147 28.72 21.30 23.08
C LEU A 147 28.16 20.05 23.78
N PHE A 148 28.58 19.81 25.02
CA PHE A 148 28.03 18.78 25.90
C PHE A 148 27.21 19.48 26.99
N THR A 149 25.89 19.32 26.94
CA THR A 149 24.96 19.93 27.91
C THR A 149 24.57 18.93 28.97
N VAL A 150 24.50 19.36 30.24
CA VAL A 150 24.04 18.53 31.36
C VAL A 150 22.51 18.33 31.32
N GLU A 151 21.79 19.29 30.73
CA GLU A 151 20.34 19.24 30.63
C GLU A 151 19.82 18.13 29.70
N GLN A 152 18.65 17.59 30.06
CA GLN A 152 18.01 16.53 29.31
C GLN A 152 17.38 17.06 28.01
N SER A 153 17.79 16.50 26.87
CA SER A 153 17.20 16.85 25.57
C SER A 153 15.78 16.29 25.40
N LEU A 154 14.92 17.04 24.71
CA LEU A 154 13.53 16.65 24.47
C LEU A 154 13.44 15.51 23.42
N ASN A 155 12.80 14.39 23.78
CA ASN A 155 12.67 13.23 22.90
C ASN A 155 11.61 13.44 21.80
N GLN A 156 12.05 13.88 20.62
CA GLN A 156 11.20 14.14 19.44
C GLN A 156 10.66 12.87 18.73
N GLN A 157 10.85 11.66 19.28
CA GLN A 157 10.39 10.41 18.63
C GLN A 157 8.87 10.32 18.42
N ASN A 158 8.10 11.11 19.18
CA ASN A 158 6.65 11.17 19.11
C ASN A 158 6.11 12.19 18.11
N ASP A 159 6.97 13.05 17.55
CA ASP A 159 6.59 14.05 16.55
C ASP A 159 6.50 13.41 15.18
N ARG A 160 5.28 12.99 14.83
CA ARG A 160 5.01 12.24 13.61
C ARG A 160 3.90 12.87 12.79
N ILE A 161 4.07 12.81 11.48
CA ILE A 161 3.07 13.22 10.51
C ILE A 161 2.58 12.01 9.69
N LEU A 162 1.30 12.00 9.36
CA LEU A 162 0.73 11.07 8.40
C LEU A 162 0.98 11.62 6.99
N ALA A 163 1.75 10.88 6.19
CA ALA A 163 2.04 11.20 4.80
C ALA A 163 1.93 9.95 3.92
N GLY A 164 1.63 10.16 2.63
CA GLY A 164 1.69 9.10 1.63
C GLY A 164 3.14 8.67 1.37
N SER A 165 3.35 7.40 1.05
CA SER A 165 4.61 6.94 0.46
C SER A 165 4.70 7.38 -1.00
#